data_AF-A0A5C3DU51-F1
#
_entry.id   AF-A0A5C3DU51-F1
#
_cell.length_a   1.000
_cell.length_b   1.000
_cell.length_c   1.000
_cell.angle_alpha   90.00
_cell.angle_beta   90.00
_cell.angle_gamma   90.00
#
_symmetry.space_group_name_H-M   'P 1'
#
loop_
_entity.id
_entity.type
_entity.pdbx_description
1 polymer ?
#
loop_
_entity_poly.entity_id
_entity_poly.type
_entity_poly.pdbx_seq_one_letter_code
_entity_poly.pdbx_strand_id
1 'polypeptide(L)' 'MTFTTTSDNMVNSCMAATCDKCGKTTWRGCGKHIDAVFANVPKDQQCTCPRS' A
#
# COMPACT_ATOMS: atom_id res chain seq x y z
N MET A 1 9.23 20.55 9.51
CA MET A 1 9.00 19.45 8.55
C MET A 1 7.95 18.53 9.16
N THR A 2 6.69 18.97 9.13
CA THR A 2 5.55 18.26 9.75
C THR A 2 5.12 17.15 8.81
N PHE A 3 5.59 15.94 9.06
CA PHE A 3 4.94 14.74 8.54
C PHE A 3 3.50 14.75 9.07
N THR A 4 2.56 15.10 8.20
CA THR A 4 1.11 15.14 8.45
C THR A 4 0.60 13.74 8.76
N THR A 5 0.83 13.32 10.00
CA THR A 5 0.37 12.05 10.55
C THR A 5 -0.98 12.26 11.22
N THR A 6 -1.97 12.78 10.49
CA THR A 6 -3.37 12.81 10.98
C THR A 6 -4.34 12.93 9.80
N SER A 7 -4.61 11.81 9.13
CA SER A 7 -5.93 11.49 8.52
C SER A 7 -6.08 9.98 8.31
N ASP A 8 -5.45 9.21 9.21
CA ASP A 8 -5.85 7.85 9.58
C ASP A 8 -7.15 7.95 10.41
N ASN A 9 -8.28 8.26 9.77
CA ASN A 9 -9.60 8.06 10.39
C ASN A 9 -10.74 7.94 9.37
N MET A 10 -10.57 6.95 8.48
CA MET A 10 -11.60 6.11 7.84
C MET A 10 -11.14 5.68 6.44
N VAL A 11 -10.02 4.97 6.34
CA VAL A 11 -9.68 4.23 5.12
C VAL A 11 -9.76 2.75 5.47
N ASN A 12 -11.00 2.28 5.64
CA ASN A 12 -11.27 0.84 5.65
C ASN A 12 -10.93 0.23 4.27
N SER A 13 -10.74 1.01 3.22
CA SER A 13 -10.32 0.55 1.91
C SER A 13 -8.80 0.38 1.83
N CYS A 14 -8.32 -0.79 1.38
CA CYS A 14 -6.96 -0.87 0.85
C CYS A 14 -7.00 -0.43 -0.60
N MET A 15 -6.09 0.47 -0.99
CA MET A 15 -5.96 0.91 -2.37
C MET A 15 -4.57 0.53 -2.92
N ALA A 16 -4.52 0.24 -4.21
CA ALA A 16 -3.25 0.08 -4.93
C ALA A 16 -2.52 1.43 -4.97
N ALA A 17 -1.24 1.42 -4.61
CA ALA A 17 -0.38 2.60 -4.60
C ALA A 17 1.03 2.22 -5.04
N THR A 18 1.83 3.18 -5.45
CA THR A 18 3.22 2.91 -5.84
C THR A 18 4.17 3.07 -4.65
N CYS A 19 5.14 2.17 -4.54
CA CYS A 19 6.22 2.21 -3.58
C CYS A 19 7.25 3.27 -3.97
N ASP A 20 7.49 4.29 -3.16
CA ASP A 20 8.56 5.27 -3.41
C ASP A 20 9.97 4.66 -3.37
N LYS A 21 10.18 3.63 -2.54
CA LYS A 21 11.51 3.01 -2.39
C LYS A 21 11.92 2.15 -3.59
N CYS A 22 10.94 1.56 -4.26
CA CYS A 22 11.16 0.45 -5.18
C CYS A 22 10.41 0.61 -6.51
N GLY A 23 9.52 1.60 -6.63
CA GLY A 23 8.70 1.83 -7.82
C GLY A 23 7.62 0.78 -8.09
N LYS A 24 7.54 -0.28 -7.27
CA LYS A 24 6.60 -1.40 -7.43
C LYS A 24 5.21 -1.08 -6.87
N THR A 25 4.21 -1.85 -7.32
CA THR A 25 2.84 -1.75 -6.82
C THR A 25 2.75 -2.31 -5.40
N THR A 26 2.31 -1.46 -4.49
CA THR A 26 2.06 -1.76 -3.08
C THR A 26 0.61 -1.42 -2.74
N TRP A 27 0.21 -1.67 -1.49
CA TRP A 27 -1.08 -1.26 -0.97
C TRP A 27 -0.91 -0.20 0.11
N ARG A 28 -1.85 0.75 0.16
CA ARG A 28 -1.99 1.71 1.27
C ARG A 28 -3.36 1.46 1.92
N GLY A 29 -3.38 1.26 3.23
CA GLY A 29 -4.58 0.99 4.01
C GLY A 29 -4.35 -0.03 5.13
N CYS A 30 -5.44 -0.57 5.67
CA CYS A 30 -5.45 -1.46 6.84
C CYS A 30 -4.93 -2.90 6.59
N GLY A 31 -4.65 -3.28 5.35
CA GLY A 31 -4.18 -4.62 4.97
C GLY A 31 -5.28 -5.70 4.89
N LYS A 32 -6.51 -5.43 5.34
CA LYS A 32 -7.62 -6.39 5.24
C LYS A 32 -8.07 -6.67 3.80
N HIS A 33 -7.85 -5.72 2.88
CA HIS A 33 -8.27 -5.81 1.48
C HIS A 33 -7.08 -6.00 0.53
N ILE A 34 -5.92 -6.39 1.07
CA ILE A 34 -4.68 -6.59 0.33
C ILE A 34 -4.82 -7.65 -0.77
N ASP A 35 -5.61 -8.69 -0.52
CA ASP A 35 -5.83 -9.80 -1.46
C ASP A 35 -6.55 -9.31 -2.73
N ALA A 36 -7.57 -8.47 -2.57
CA ALA A 36 -8.27 -7.83 -3.69
C ALA A 36 -7.37 -6.86 -4.48
N VAL A 37 -6.46 -6.15 -3.79
CA VAL A 37 -5.47 -5.26 -4.42
C VAL A 37 -4.46 -6.08 -5.23
N PHE A 38 -3.99 -7.21 -4.70
CA PHE A 38 -3.04 -8.07 -5.38
C PHE A 38 -3.66 -9.06 -6.38
N ALA A 39 -4.98 -9.23 -6.38
CA ALA A 39 -5.67 -10.10 -7.33
C ALA A 39 -5.35 -9.76 -8.80
N ASN A 40 -5.11 -8.48 -9.10
CA ASN A 40 -4.76 -8.00 -10.45
C ASN A 40 -3.26 -7.67 -10.60
N VAL A 41 -2.44 -7.89 -9.58
CA VAL A 41 -1.03 -7.50 -9.58
C VAL A 41 -0.18 -8.77 -9.51
N PRO A 42 0.55 -9.12 -10.59
CA PRO A 42 1.41 -10.29 -10.59
C PRO A 42 2.54 -10.12 -9.57
N LYS A 43 2.99 -11.22 -8.95
CA LYS A 43 4.07 -11.25 -7.92
C LYS A 43 5.31 -10.44 -8.29
N ASP A 44 5.65 -10.38 -9.57
CA ASP A 44 6.80 -9.61 -10.06
C ASP A 44 6.64 -8.09 -9.86
N GLN A 45 5.41 -7.58 -9.91
CA GLN A 45 5.10 -6.17 -9.71
C GLN A 45 4.72 -5.84 -8.27
N GLN A 46 4.70 -6.82 -7.35
CA GLN A 46 4.38 -6.61 -5.95
C GLN A 46 5.58 -6.05 -5.20
N CYS A 47 5.34 -5.02 -4.39
CA CYS A 47 6.33 -4.50 -3.47
C CYS A 47 6.65 -5.54 -2.39
N THR A 48 7.92 -5.96 -2.33
CA THR A 48 8.46 -6.87 -1.31
C THR A 48 9.29 -6.14 -0.25
N CYS A 49 9.30 -4.80 -0.26
CA CYS A 49 10.08 -4.05 0.72
C CYS A 49 9.51 -4.25 2.14
N PRO A 50 10.37 -4.48 3.14
CA PRO A 50 9.95 -4.46 4.53
C PRO A 50 9.46 -3.04 4.86
N ARG A 51 8.25 -2.94 5.39
CA ARG A 51 7.62 -1.69 5.80
C ARG A 51 8.32 -1.16 7.04
N SER A 52 9.38 -0.37 6.86
CA SER A 52 10.08 0.40 7.92
C SER A 52 9.39 1.73 8.16
#